data_AF-A0A9D6J9J3-F1
#
_entry.id   AF-A0A9D6J9J3-F1
#
_cell.length_a   1.000
_cell.length_b   1.000
_cell.length_c   1.000
_cell.angle_alpha   90.00
_cell.angle_beta   90.00
_cell.angle_gamma   90.00
#
_symmetry.space_group_name_H-M   'P 1'
#
loop_
_entity.id
_entity.type
_entity.pdbx_description
1 polymer ?
#
loop_
_entity_poly.entity_id
_entity_poly.type
_entity_poly.pdbx_seq_one_letter_code
_entity_poly.pdbx_strand_id
1 'polypeptide(L)'
;YRALEAVSFDHGVMDHLQGGLVVEGRFSWADLGSWETWAGLCHPSPQTVAVDSHNVTVVSQDRHLVATIGVRDLLVVHTPSATLICRPDKAQEVREVVKRLSRDPRLARYR
;
A
#
# COMPACT_ATOMS: atom_id res chain seq x y z
N TYR A 1 5.67 -2.96 -29.50
CA TYR A 1 5.95 -3.03 -28.06
C TYR A 1 7.15 -3.90 -27.68
N ARG A 2 7.30 -5.15 -28.16
CA ARG A 2 8.44 -6.02 -27.75
C ARG A 2 9.86 -5.50 -28.06
N ALA A 3 10.00 -4.55 -28.99
CA ALA A 3 11.29 -3.97 -29.36
C ALA A 3 11.60 -2.65 -28.62
N LEU A 4 10.71 -2.18 -27.74
CA LEU A 4 10.90 -0.95 -26.98
C LEU A 4 11.38 -1.28 -25.57
N GLU A 5 12.38 -0.53 -25.11
CA GLU A 5 12.89 -0.63 -23.75
C GLU A 5 11.88 -0.08 -22.75
N ALA A 6 11.71 -0.79 -21.63
CA ALA A 6 10.83 -0.36 -20.55
C ALA A 6 11.59 0.60 -19.62
N VAL A 7 11.55 1.89 -19.94
CA VAL A 7 12.11 2.99 -19.15
C VAL A 7 10.99 3.90 -18.63
N SER A 8 11.16 4.50 -17.44
CA SER A 8 10.22 5.51 -16.96
C SER A 8 10.28 6.78 -17.81
N PHE A 9 9.19 7.54 -17.84
CA PHE A 9 9.18 8.81 -18.56
C PHE A 9 10.18 9.81 -17.97
N ASP A 10 10.33 9.82 -16.64
CA ASP A 10 11.29 10.70 -15.97
C ASP A 10 12.72 10.45 -16.47
N HIS A 11 13.15 9.18 -16.49
CA HIS A 11 14.48 8.84 -16.94
C HIS A 11 14.63 8.91 -18.47
N GLY A 12 13.60 8.54 -19.23
CA GLY A 12 13.67 8.49 -20.69
C GLY A 12 13.57 9.88 -21.35
N VAL A 13 12.99 10.86 -20.66
CA VAL A 13 12.69 12.19 -21.23
C VAL A 13 13.04 13.31 -20.26
N MET A 14 12.52 13.30 -19.03
CA MET A 14 12.66 14.44 -18.10
C MET A 14 14.12 14.74 -17.73
N ASP A 15 14.93 13.70 -17.49
CA ASP A 15 16.35 13.85 -17.13
C ASP A 15 17.21 14.42 -18.27
N HIS A 16 16.70 14.38 -19.51
CA HIS A 16 17.42 14.83 -20.71
C HIS A 16 16.93 16.18 -21.24
N LEU A 17 15.90 16.76 -20.61
CA LEU A 17 15.35 18.06 -21.00
C LEU A 17 16.34 19.19 -20.70
N GLN A 18 16.64 19.97 -21.73
CA GLN A 18 17.51 21.15 -21.64
C GLN A 18 16.79 22.38 -21.06
N GLY A 19 15.47 22.31 -20.89
CA GLY A 19 14.66 23.39 -20.31
C GLY A 19 13.22 22.95 -20.05
N GLY A 20 12.66 23.39 -18.93
CA GLY A 20 11.30 23.09 -18.50
C GLY A 20 10.73 24.19 -17.64
N LEU A 21 9.40 24.26 -17.56
CA LEU A 21 8.68 25.16 -16.65
C LEU A 21 8.01 24.31 -15.57
N VAL A 22 8.12 24.74 -14.33
CA VAL A 22 7.45 24.13 -13.18
C VAL A 22 6.53 25.16 -12.56
N VAL A 23 5.31 24.76 -12.22
CA VAL A 23 4.32 25.61 -11.54
C VAL A 23 4.08 25.05 -10.15
N GLU A 24 4.09 25.93 -9.14
CA GLU A 24 3.79 25.56 -7.76
C GLU A 24 2.32 25.13 -7.63
N GLY A 25 2.09 23.86 -7.26
CA GLY A 25 0.78 23.38 -6.88
C GLY A 25 0.47 23.73 -5.43
N ARG A 26 -0.47 24.64 -5.18
CA ARG A 26 -0.92 25.00 -3.82
C ARG A 26 -2.09 24.13 -3.36
N PHE A 27 -1.82 22.84 -3.21
CA PHE A 27 -2.77 21.87 -2.72
C PHE A 27 -2.02 20.72 -2.05
N SER A 28 -2.69 20.01 -1.13
CA SER A 28 -2.15 18.78 -0.56
C SER A 28 -2.17 17.69 -1.62
N TRP A 29 -1.00 17.11 -1.89
CA TRP A 29 -0.84 15.97 -2.79
C TRP A 29 0.02 14.91 -2.11
N ALA A 30 -0.37 13.65 -2.27
CA ALA A 30 0.37 12.51 -1.75
C ALA A 30 0.34 11.40 -2.81
N ASP A 31 1.51 10.83 -3.11
CA ASP A 31 1.59 9.66 -3.98
C ASP A 31 1.07 8.43 -3.22
N LEU A 32 -0.05 7.87 -3.69
CA LEU A 32 -0.66 6.66 -3.14
C LEU A 32 0.13 5.38 -3.51
N GLY A 33 1.36 5.51 -3.99
CA GLY A 33 2.27 4.39 -4.28
C GLY A 33 2.75 3.61 -3.06
N SER A 34 2.42 4.03 -1.83
CA SER A 34 2.70 3.28 -0.61
C SER A 34 1.47 3.14 0.29
N TRP A 35 1.34 1.95 0.89
CA TRP A 35 0.34 1.67 1.91
C TRP A 35 0.52 2.52 3.17
N GLU A 36 1.74 2.99 3.44
CA GLU A 36 2.03 3.92 4.54
C GLU A 36 1.38 5.28 4.29
N THR A 37 1.56 5.84 3.09
CA THR A 37 0.89 7.08 2.67
C THR A 37 -0.63 6.95 2.78
N TRP A 38 -1.16 5.81 2.33
CA TRP A 38 -2.59 5.56 2.36
C TRP A 38 -3.12 5.37 3.79
N ALA A 39 -2.38 4.66 4.65
CA ALA A 39 -2.71 4.49 6.07
C ALA A 39 -2.81 5.83 6.83
N GLY A 40 -1.95 6.79 6.49
CA GLY A 40 -1.99 8.14 7.07
C GLY A 40 -3.18 8.99 6.57
N LEU A 41 -3.80 8.61 5.45
CA LEU A 41 -4.95 9.30 4.85
C LEU A 41 -6.29 8.66 5.19
N CYS A 42 -6.29 7.43 5.71
CA CYS A 42 -7.51 6.69 6.01
C CYS A 42 -8.00 6.92 7.43
N HIS A 43 -9.30 7.16 7.55
CA HIS A 43 -9.98 7.04 8.83
C HIS A 43 -10.05 5.55 9.23
N PRO A 44 -9.76 5.22 10.51
CA PRO A 44 -9.87 3.85 10.98
C PRO A 44 -11.28 3.30 10.72
N SER A 45 -11.37 2.03 10.33
CA SER A 45 -12.67 1.38 10.15
C SER A 45 -13.50 1.50 11.44
N PRO A 46 -14.78 1.89 11.37
CA PRO A 46 -15.63 2.08 12.54
C PRO A 46 -15.85 0.80 13.37
N GLN A 47 -15.45 -0.37 12.85
CA GLN A 47 -15.54 -1.66 13.52
C GLN A 47 -14.16 -2.23 13.84
N THR A 48 -13.42 -1.48 14.65
CA THR A 48 -12.13 -1.92 15.18
C THR A 48 -12.21 -1.98 16.71
N VAL A 49 -11.78 -3.09 17.30
CA VAL A 49 -11.63 -3.24 18.75
C VAL A 49 -10.14 -3.39 19.07
N ALA A 50 -9.64 -2.59 20.00
CA ALA A 50 -8.25 -2.62 20.42
C ALA A 50 -8.18 -2.80 21.95
N VAL A 51 -7.42 -3.80 22.39
CA VAL A 51 -7.10 -4.04 23.81
C VAL A 51 -5.59 -3.98 23.96
N ASP A 52 -5.06 -3.05 24.74
CA ASP A 52 -3.60 -2.87 24.90
C ASP A 52 -2.81 -2.82 23.58
N SER A 53 -3.41 -2.25 22.53
CA SER A 53 -2.79 -2.14 21.21
C SER A 53 -2.47 -0.68 20.88
N HIS A 54 -1.30 -0.44 20.29
CA HIS A 54 -0.75 0.90 20.10
C HIS A 54 -0.31 1.11 18.66
N ASN A 55 -0.61 2.25 18.06
CA ASN A 55 -0.21 2.57 16.68
C ASN A 55 -0.62 1.47 15.67
N VAL A 56 -1.89 1.07 15.71
CA VAL A 56 -2.44 0.08 14.77
C VAL A 56 -3.42 0.76 13.84
N THR A 57 -3.11 0.76 12.55
CA THR A 57 -4.04 1.23 11.51
C THR A 57 -4.78 0.04 10.94
N VAL A 58 -6.11 0.07 11.05
CA VAL A 58 -6.99 -0.95 10.49
C VAL A 58 -7.81 -0.36 9.36
N VAL A 59 -7.71 -1.04 8.23
CA VAL A 59 -8.50 -0.81 7.04
C VAL A 59 -9.28 -2.09 6.76
N SER A 60 -10.59 -1.96 6.66
CA SER A 60 -11.46 -3.12 6.48
C SER A 60 -12.61 -2.77 5.55
N GLN A 61 -12.87 -3.64 4.58
CA GLN A 61 -14.08 -3.61 3.75
C GLN A 61 -15.25 -4.32 4.44
N ASP A 62 -16.46 -4.08 3.93
CA ASP A 62 -17.68 -4.86 4.22
C ASP A 62 -18.12 -4.99 5.69
N ARG A 63 -17.77 -4.00 6.54
CA ARG A 63 -18.13 -4.04 7.96
C ARG A 63 -17.63 -5.34 8.63
N HIS A 64 -16.41 -5.74 8.32
CA HIS A 64 -15.74 -6.81 9.03
C HIS A 64 -15.07 -6.26 10.30
N LEU A 65 -15.41 -6.85 11.46
CA LEU A 65 -14.82 -6.53 12.75
C LEU A 65 -13.36 -7.00 12.81
N VAL A 66 -12.44 -6.09 13.11
CA VAL A 66 -11.04 -6.42 13.37
C VAL A 66 -10.72 -6.14 14.83
N ALA A 67 -10.26 -7.17 15.55
CA ALA A 67 -9.84 -7.05 16.94
C ALA A 67 -8.32 -7.21 17.06
N THR A 68 -7.68 -6.35 17.86
CA THR A 68 -6.24 -6.37 18.15
C THR A 68 -5.99 -6.40 19.65
N ILE A 69 -5.04 -7.22 20.10
CA ILE A 69 -4.70 -7.38 21.51
C ILE A 69 -3.18 -7.42 21.69
N GLY A 70 -2.62 -6.51 22.49
CA GLY A 70 -1.19 -6.51 22.86
C GLY A 70 -0.21 -6.25 21.71
N VAL A 71 -0.68 -5.70 20.58
CA VAL A 71 0.15 -5.49 19.37
C VAL A 71 0.48 -4.03 19.15
N ARG A 72 1.61 -3.78 18.47
CA ARG A 72 2.10 -2.43 18.21
C ARG A 72 2.60 -2.26 16.78
N ASP A 73 2.45 -1.06 16.24
CA ASP A 73 3.04 -0.61 14.97
C ASP A 73 2.63 -1.48 13.78
N LEU A 74 1.33 -1.75 13.66
CA LEU A 74 0.78 -2.62 12.61
C LEU A 74 -0.16 -1.87 11.67
N LEU A 75 -0.04 -2.19 10.39
CA LEU A 75 -1.04 -1.96 9.38
C LEU A 75 -1.78 -3.27 9.11
N VAL A 76 -3.10 -3.25 9.29
CA VAL A 76 -4.00 -4.35 8.95
C VAL A 76 -4.90 -3.89 7.81
N VAL A 77 -4.80 -4.55 6.66
CA VAL A 77 -5.67 -4.31 5.50
C VAL A 77 -6.46 -5.57 5.24
N HIS A 78 -7.77 -5.52 5.48
CA HIS A 78 -8.72 -6.59 5.21
C HIS A 78 -9.53 -6.29 3.95
N THR A 79 -9.55 -7.26 3.04
CA THR A 79 -10.44 -7.32 1.88
C THR A 79 -11.19 -8.66 1.91
N PRO A 80 -12.26 -8.82 1.10
CA PRO A 80 -13.04 -10.06 1.06
C PRO A 80 -12.22 -11.30 0.69
N SER A 81 -11.16 -11.12 -0.09
CA SER A 81 -10.34 -12.23 -0.57
C SER A 81 -9.11 -12.48 0.32
N ALA A 82 -8.55 -11.47 0.96
CA ALA A 82 -7.33 -11.63 1.73
C ALA A 82 -7.14 -10.55 2.81
N THR A 83 -6.31 -10.86 3.80
CA THR A 83 -5.86 -9.89 4.81
C THR A 83 -4.35 -9.76 4.74
N LEU A 84 -3.87 -8.52 4.65
CA LEU A 84 -2.47 -8.17 4.83
C LEU A 84 -2.26 -7.62 6.24
N ILE A 85 -1.25 -8.14 6.94
CA ILE A 85 -0.77 -7.61 8.21
C ILE A 85 0.72 -7.38 8.05
N CYS A 86 1.16 -6.15 8.29
CA CYS A 86 2.58 -5.81 8.25
C CYS A 86 2.84 -4.60 9.12
N ARG A 87 4.11 -4.29 9.35
CA ARG A 87 4.46 -2.97 9.86
C ARG A 87 4.39 -1.94 8.73
N PRO A 88 4.01 -0.68 8.99
CA PRO A 88 3.95 0.37 7.97
C PRO A 88 5.25 0.52 7.16
N ASP A 89 6.41 0.48 7.85
CA ASP A 89 7.76 0.59 7.25
C ASP A 89 8.10 -0.56 6.27
N LYS A 90 7.32 -1.64 6.30
CA LYS A 90 7.51 -2.84 5.48
C LYS A 90 6.47 -2.99 4.38
N ALA A 91 5.54 -2.05 4.25
CA ALA A 91 4.40 -2.27 3.39
C ALA A 91 4.75 -2.35 1.87
N GLN A 92 5.89 -1.81 1.45
CA GLN A 92 6.42 -1.99 0.08
C GLN A 92 6.82 -3.45 -0.23
N GLU A 93 7.12 -4.26 0.79
CA GLU A 93 7.46 -5.67 0.64
C GLU A 93 6.25 -6.54 0.25
N VAL A 94 5.03 -5.98 0.15
CA VAL A 94 3.85 -6.66 -0.42
C VAL A 94 4.12 -7.26 -1.80
N ARG A 95 5.02 -6.66 -2.59
CA ARG A 95 5.46 -7.20 -3.87
C ARG A 95 6.06 -8.60 -3.76
N GLU A 96 6.73 -8.90 -2.65
CA GLU A 96 7.29 -10.23 -2.38
C GLU A 96 6.19 -11.24 -2.05
N VAL A 97 5.14 -10.82 -1.33
CA VAL A 97 3.95 -11.66 -1.11
C VAL A 97 3.29 -12.01 -2.45
N VAL A 98 3.07 -11.04 -3.33
CA VAL A 98 2.50 -11.27 -4.67
C VAL A 98 3.36 -12.23 -5.50
N LYS A 99 4.70 -12.11 -5.44
CA LYS A 99 5.61 -13.06 -6.10
C LYS A 99 5.47 -14.47 -5.56
N ARG A 100 5.30 -14.64 -4.25
CA ARG A 100 5.09 -15.96 -3.62
C ARG A 100 3.75 -16.57 -3.99
N LEU A 101 2.66 -15.78 -3.93
CA LEU A 101 1.33 -16.21 -4.37
C LEU A 101 1.34 -16.69 -5.83
N SER A 102 2.09 -16.00 -6.69
CA SER A 102 2.27 -16.36 -8.10
C SER A 102 2.97 -17.70 -8.32
N ARG A 103 3.75 -18.19 -7.36
CA ARG A 103 4.55 -19.41 -7.45
C ARG A 103 3.88 -20.61 -6.79
N ASP A 104 2.85 -20.40 -5.97
CA ASP A 104 2.09 -21.47 -5.33
C ASP A 104 0.75 -21.69 -6.05
N PRO A 105 0.59 -22.80 -6.80
CA PRO A 105 -0.66 -23.11 -7.51
C PRO A 105 -1.89 -23.17 -6.61
N ARG A 106 -1.73 -23.48 -5.32
CA ARG A 106 -2.84 -23.55 -4.36
C ARG A 106 -3.38 -22.17 -3.99
N LEU A 107 -2.54 -21.15 -4.12
CA LEU A 107 -2.86 -19.76 -3.77
C LEU A 107 -3.11 -18.88 -5.01
N ALA A 108 -3.08 -19.46 -6.21
CA ALA A 108 -3.26 -18.73 -7.48
C ALA A 108 -4.60 -17.97 -7.57
N ARG A 109 -5.62 -18.38 -6.80
CA ARG A 109 -6.92 -17.68 -6.69
C ARG A 109 -6.84 -16.30 -6.04
N TYR A 110 -5.72 -15.99 -5.38
CA TYR A 110 -5.44 -14.72 -4.70
C TYR A 110 -4.45 -13.83 -5.45
N ARG A 111 -4.14 -14.19 -6.70
CA ARG A 111 -3.21 -13.45 -7.57
C ARG A 111 -3.85 -12.23 -8.19
#